data_AF-A0A7W9WZ84-F1
#
_entry.id   AF-A0A7W9WZ84-F1
#
_cell.length_a   1.000
_cell.length_b   1.000
_cell.length_c   1.000
_cell.angle_alpha   90.00
_cell.angle_beta   90.00
_cell.angle_gamma   90.00
#
_symmetry.space_group_name_H-M   'P 1'
#
loop_
_entity.id
_entity.type
_entity.pdbx_description
1 polymer ?
#
loop_
_entity_poly.entity_id
_entity_poly.type
_entity_poly.pdbx_seq_one_letter_code
_entity_poly.pdbx_strand_id
1 'polypeptide(L)'
;MFQEALVADLDRAMLVARVRKEAEQSLPTLTKAELAELLFEQVGLNKREAKDMVETFFDEIRNALERGEAVKLSGFGNFQLRDKPQRPGRNPKTGEEIPITARRVVTFHASQKLKAMVEEAGPGNSGSGSMARAA
;
A
#
# COMPACT_ATOMS: atom_id res chain seq x y z
N MET A 1 40.06 0.68 9.12
CA MET A 1 39.59 1.69 8.14
C MET A 1 38.54 1.15 7.15
N PHE A 2 38.86 0.37 6.10
CA PHE A 2 37.82 -0.08 5.14
C PHE A 2 36.79 -1.07 5.74
N GLN A 3 37.22 -1.93 6.67
CA GLN A 3 36.32 -2.89 7.32
C GLN A 3 35.38 -2.24 8.35
N GLU A 4 35.83 -1.21 9.05
CA GLU A 4 35.03 -0.49 10.05
C GLU A 4 33.95 0.39 9.41
N ALA A 5 34.25 1.01 8.27
CA ALA A 5 33.27 1.78 7.50
C ALA A 5 32.13 0.88 7.00
N LEU A 6 32.45 -0.33 6.53
CA LEU A 6 31.46 -1.29 6.03
C LEU A 6 30.52 -1.80 7.15
N VAL A 7 31.06 -2.01 8.35
CA VAL A 7 30.27 -2.43 9.53
C VAL A 7 29.36 -1.30 10.01
N ALA A 8 29.87 -0.06 10.04
CA ALA A 8 29.07 1.12 10.41
C ALA A 8 27.91 1.37 9.44
N ASP A 9 28.11 1.17 8.13
CA ASP A 9 27.05 1.27 7.13
C ASP A 9 25.99 0.17 7.30
N LEU A 10 26.40 -1.05 7.68
CA LEU A 10 25.50 -2.16 7.96
C LEU A 10 24.64 -1.92 9.22
N ASP A 11 25.26 -1.44 10.30
CA ASP A 11 24.58 -1.09 11.55
C ASP A 11 23.58 0.06 11.34
N ARG A 12 23.97 1.06 10.55
CA ARG A 12 23.09 2.17 10.15
C ARG A 12 21.90 1.68 9.31
N ALA A 13 22.13 0.78 8.35
CA ALA A 13 21.07 0.19 7.53
C ALA A 13 20.11 -0.67 8.37
N MET A 14 20.63 -1.45 9.31
CA MET A 14 19.81 -2.25 10.24
C MET A 14 19.01 -1.38 11.21
N LEU A 15 19.59 -0.29 11.71
CA LEU A 15 18.87 0.70 12.52
C LEU A 15 17.71 1.31 11.75
N VAL A 16 17.94 1.73 10.49
CA VAL A 16 16.88 2.28 9.63
C VAL A 16 15.79 1.24 9.34
N ALA A 17 16.16 -0.01 9.07
CA ALA A 17 15.19 -1.09 8.85
C ALA A 17 14.36 -1.39 10.11
N ARG A 18 14.97 -1.33 11.29
CA ARG A 18 14.30 -1.52 12.58
C ARG A 18 13.33 -0.39 12.88
N VAL A 19 13.77 0.87 12.76
CA VAL A 19 12.92 2.06 12.95
C VAL A 19 11.72 2.03 12.00
N ARG A 20 11.94 1.63 10.74
CA ARG A 20 10.86 1.47 9.77
C ARG A 20 9.88 0.36 10.18
N LYS A 21 10.37 -0.78 10.65
CA LYS A 21 9.53 -1.89 11.10
C LYS A 21 8.71 -1.53 12.35
N GLU A 22 9.29 -0.79 13.28
CA GLU A 22 8.61 -0.26 14.46
C GLU A 22 7.54 0.79 14.07
N ALA A 23 7.82 1.63 13.06
CA ALA A 23 6.83 2.53 12.47
C ALA A 23 5.69 1.75 11.77
N GLU A 24 5.99 0.73 10.97
CA GLU A 24 4.98 -0.13 10.33
C GLU A 24 4.11 -0.88 11.36
N GLN A 25 4.67 -1.26 12.51
CA GLN A 25 3.95 -1.93 13.61
C GLN A 25 3.08 -0.97 14.45
N SER A 26 3.30 0.34 14.35
CA SER A 26 2.55 1.36 15.10
C SER A 26 1.51 2.10 14.25
N LEU A 27 1.43 1.81 12.94
CA LEU A 27 0.40 2.38 12.08
C LEU A 27 -0.87 1.51 12.11
N PRO A 28 -2.05 2.11 12.37
CA PRO A 28 -3.31 1.37 12.32
C PRO A 28 -3.53 0.80 10.91
N THR A 29 -3.83 -0.50 10.82
CA THR A 29 -4.04 -1.21 9.56
C THR A 29 -5.53 -1.48 9.38
N LEU A 30 -6.12 -0.90 8.33
CA LEU A 30 -7.52 -1.16 7.98
C LEU A 30 -7.69 -2.57 7.38
N THR A 31 -8.59 -3.35 7.94
CA THR A 31 -8.92 -4.73 7.52
C THR A 31 -10.28 -4.83 6.83
N LYS A 32 -10.54 -5.93 6.13
CA LYS A 32 -11.86 -6.20 5.54
C LYS A 32 -12.98 -6.27 6.59
N ALA A 33 -12.68 -6.77 7.79
CA ALA A 33 -13.64 -6.86 8.88
C ALA A 33 -14.06 -5.46 9.35
N GLU A 34 -13.09 -4.55 9.50
CA GLU A 34 -13.36 -3.16 9.86
C GLU A 34 -14.10 -2.42 8.73
N LEU A 35 -13.77 -2.66 7.45
CA LEU A 35 -14.55 -2.13 6.32
C LEU A 35 -16.02 -2.57 6.37
N ALA A 36 -16.28 -3.84 6.69
CA ALA A 36 -17.65 -4.35 6.80
C ALA A 36 -18.39 -3.74 8.01
N GLU A 37 -17.71 -3.55 9.15
CA GLU A 37 -18.32 -2.88 10.31
C GLU A 37 -18.62 -1.41 9.99
N LEU A 38 -17.72 -0.69 9.31
CA LEU A 38 -17.97 0.68 8.86
C LEU A 38 -19.18 0.79 7.92
N LEU A 39 -19.38 -0.17 7.01
CA LEU A 39 -20.56 -0.21 6.16
C LEU A 39 -21.84 -0.50 6.96
N PHE A 40 -21.77 -1.36 7.98
CA PHE A 40 -22.88 -1.58 8.91
C PHE A 40 -23.25 -0.28 9.64
N GLU A 41 -22.26 0.42 10.21
CA GLU A 41 -22.48 1.64 10.99
C GLU A 41 -22.92 2.84 10.15
N GLN A 42 -22.30 3.05 8.98
CA GLN A 42 -22.51 4.27 8.19
C GLN A 42 -23.63 4.14 7.16
N VAL A 43 -23.82 2.95 6.60
CA VAL A 43 -24.78 2.70 5.51
C VAL A 43 -26.02 1.94 6.02
N GLY A 44 -25.93 1.32 7.19
CA GLY A 44 -27.06 0.56 7.78
C GLY A 44 -27.29 -0.79 7.12
N LEU A 45 -26.33 -1.30 6.34
CA LEU A 45 -26.38 -2.67 5.83
C LEU A 45 -26.32 -3.65 7.00
N ASN A 46 -26.96 -4.81 6.89
CA ASN A 46 -26.74 -5.82 7.92
C ASN A 46 -25.31 -6.40 7.81
N LYS A 47 -24.80 -7.00 8.91
CA LYS A 47 -23.41 -7.47 8.98
C LYS A 47 -23.05 -8.49 7.88
N ARG A 48 -24.00 -9.32 7.46
CA ARG A 48 -23.79 -10.29 6.38
C ARG A 48 -23.65 -9.58 5.04
N GLU A 49 -24.58 -8.70 4.71
CA GLU A 49 -24.56 -7.92 3.47
C GLU A 49 -23.31 -7.04 3.36
N ALA A 50 -22.92 -6.39 4.47
CA ALA A 50 -21.71 -5.57 4.51
C ALA A 50 -20.45 -6.39 4.21
N LYS A 51 -20.33 -7.58 4.83
CA LYS A 51 -19.24 -8.51 4.57
C LYS A 51 -19.23 -8.99 3.11
N ASP A 52 -20.40 -9.44 2.62
CA ASP A 52 -20.55 -9.96 1.26
C ASP A 52 -20.22 -8.88 0.22
N MET A 53 -20.61 -7.62 0.47
CA MET A 53 -20.29 -6.47 -0.38
C MET A 53 -18.79 -6.18 -0.43
N VAL A 54 -18.10 -6.17 0.71
CA VAL A 54 -16.64 -5.94 0.76
C VAL A 54 -15.90 -7.04 0.02
N GLU A 55 -16.27 -8.30 0.22
CA GLU A 55 -15.64 -9.43 -0.47
C GLU A 55 -15.87 -9.35 -1.99
N THR A 56 -17.13 -9.19 -2.40
CA THR A 56 -17.51 -9.10 -3.81
C THR A 56 -16.80 -7.95 -4.51
N PHE A 57 -16.68 -6.78 -3.87
CA PHE A 57 -15.95 -5.64 -4.44
C PHE A 57 -14.49 -5.98 -4.76
N PHE A 58 -13.78 -6.63 -3.85
CA PHE A 58 -12.39 -7.01 -4.10
C PHE A 58 -12.26 -8.20 -5.05
N ASP A 59 -13.24 -9.11 -5.10
CA ASP A 59 -13.30 -10.18 -6.10
C ASP A 59 -13.44 -9.62 -7.52
N GLU A 60 -14.31 -8.63 -7.74
CA GLU A 60 -14.45 -8.01 -9.06
C GLU A 60 -13.15 -7.35 -9.54
N ILE A 61 -12.40 -6.70 -8.64
CA ILE A 61 -11.07 -6.16 -8.96
C ILE A 61 -10.10 -7.29 -9.34
N ARG A 62 -10.07 -8.39 -8.59
CA ARG A 62 -9.22 -9.55 -8.87
C ARG A 62 -9.55 -10.15 -10.24
N ASN A 63 -10.83 -10.39 -10.49
CA ASN A 63 -11.34 -11.02 -11.72
C ASN A 63 -11.01 -10.17 -12.95
N ALA A 64 -11.18 -8.85 -12.87
CA ALA A 64 -10.80 -7.94 -13.96
C ALA A 64 -9.29 -8.02 -14.27
N LEU A 65 -8.45 -7.97 -13.24
CA LEU A 65 -6.98 -8.03 -13.40
C LEU A 65 -6.51 -9.39 -13.95
N GLU A 66 -7.14 -10.48 -13.54
CA GLU A 66 -6.85 -11.83 -14.07
C GLU A 66 -7.15 -11.91 -15.57
N ARG A 67 -8.26 -11.31 -16.03
CA ARG A 67 -8.64 -11.24 -17.44
C ARG A 67 -7.74 -10.33 -18.29
N GLY A 68 -6.78 -9.63 -17.69
CA GLY A 68 -5.94 -8.68 -18.43
C GLY A 68 -6.47 -7.24 -18.45
N GLU A 69 -7.53 -6.95 -17.71
CA GLU A 69 -8.18 -5.64 -17.71
C GLU A 69 -7.58 -4.72 -16.66
N ALA A 70 -7.37 -3.44 -17.02
CA ALA A 70 -6.98 -2.44 -16.04
C ALA A 70 -8.21 -1.92 -15.29
N VAL A 71 -8.09 -1.73 -13.97
CA VAL A 71 -9.18 -1.20 -13.13
C VAL A 71 -8.90 0.26 -12.81
N LYS A 72 -9.87 1.14 -13.07
CA LYS A 72 -9.78 2.58 -12.78
C LYS A 72 -10.86 2.97 -11.78
N LEU A 73 -10.44 3.45 -10.61
CA LEU A 73 -11.33 3.94 -9.56
C LEU A 73 -11.16 5.46 -9.45
N SER A 74 -12.10 6.21 -10.03
CA SER A 74 -12.04 7.68 -10.08
C SER A 74 -11.89 8.28 -8.68
N GLY A 75 -11.00 9.25 -8.53
CA GLY A 75 -10.68 9.88 -7.23
C GLY A 75 -9.87 9.01 -6.26
N PHE A 76 -9.63 7.73 -6.57
CA PHE A 76 -8.81 6.83 -5.76
C PHE A 76 -7.50 6.50 -6.47
N GLY A 77 -7.56 5.76 -7.58
CA GLY A 77 -6.38 5.37 -8.35
C GLY A 77 -6.66 4.26 -9.36
N ASN A 78 -5.59 3.77 -9.97
CA ASN A 78 -5.66 2.82 -11.08
C ASN A 78 -4.80 1.59 -10.79
N PHE A 79 -5.37 0.40 -10.97
CA PHE A 79 -4.63 -0.86 -11.04
C PHE A 79 -4.29 -1.16 -12.50
N GLN A 80 -3.00 -1.35 -12.79
CA GLN A 80 -2.48 -1.64 -14.13
C GLN A 80 -1.71 -2.94 -14.14
N LEU A 81 -1.79 -3.66 -15.25
CA LEU A 81 -0.96 -4.83 -15.50
C LEU A 81 0.31 -4.42 -16.25
N ARG A 82 1.44 -4.97 -15.84
CA ARG A 82 2.73 -4.75 -16.49
C ARG A 82 3.41 -6.09 -16.69
N ASP A 83 3.78 -6.39 -17.94
CA ASP A 83 4.63 -7.53 -18.24
C ASP A 83 6.09 -7.13 -18.00
N LYS A 84 6.76 -7.86 -17.11
CA LYS A 84 8.15 -7.64 -16.73
C LYS A 84 9.01 -8.71 -17.38
N PRO A 85 10.05 -8.35 -18.15
CA PRO A 85 10.95 -9.33 -18.74
C PRO A 85 11.83 -9.98 -17.66
N GLN A 86 12.43 -11.12 -18.02
CA GLN A 86 13.46 -11.74 -17.20
C GLN A 86 14.65 -10.80 -17.05
N ARG A 87 15.24 -10.75 -15.85
CA ARG A 87 16.40 -9.92 -15.55
C ARG A 87 17.30 -10.59 -14.51
N PRO A 88 18.61 -10.26 -14.45
CA PRO A 88 19.47 -10.75 -13.40
C PRO A 88 18.95 -10.30 -12.02
N GLY A 89 19.00 -11.20 -11.06
CA GLY A 89 18.71 -10.97 -9.66
C GLY A 89 19.77 -11.65 -8.80
N ARG A 90 19.75 -11.37 -7.50
CA ARG A 90 20.69 -11.96 -6.54
C ARG A 90 19.99 -12.29 -5.24
N ASN A 91 20.41 -13.38 -4.60
CA ASN A 91 19.99 -13.68 -3.24
C ASN A 91 20.56 -12.60 -2.30
N PRO A 92 19.73 -11.82 -1.59
CA PRO A 92 20.21 -10.74 -0.73
C PRO A 92 21.13 -11.21 0.40
N LYS A 93 21.07 -12.49 0.78
CA LYS A 93 21.87 -13.06 1.87
C LYS A 93 23.18 -13.70 1.39
N THR A 94 23.18 -14.39 0.25
CA THR A 94 24.35 -15.15 -0.23
C THR A 94 25.07 -14.49 -1.41
N GLY A 95 24.44 -13.52 -2.09
CA GLY A 95 24.99 -12.87 -3.28
C GLY A 95 24.91 -13.70 -4.56
N GLU A 96 24.48 -14.95 -4.47
CA GLU A 96 24.31 -15.85 -5.62
C GLU A 96 23.37 -15.27 -6.65
N GLU A 97 23.74 -15.39 -7.92
CA GLU A 97 22.93 -14.90 -9.04
C GLU A 97 21.74 -15.82 -9.26
N ILE A 98 20.54 -15.29 -9.04
CA ILE A 98 19.29 -15.99 -9.25
C ILE A 98 18.45 -15.13 -10.20
N PRO A 99 18.18 -15.60 -11.42
CA PRO A 99 17.42 -14.82 -12.39
C PRO A 99 16.00 -14.56 -11.87
N ILE A 100 15.52 -13.34 -12.06
CA ILE A 100 14.13 -13.00 -11.80
C ILE A 100 13.34 -13.33 -13.05
N THR A 101 12.43 -14.30 -12.96
CA THR A 101 11.63 -14.77 -14.08
C THR A 101 10.72 -13.68 -14.64
N ALA A 102 10.45 -13.77 -15.95
CA ALA A 102 9.46 -12.93 -16.61
C ALA A 102 8.08 -13.22 -16.01
N ARG A 103 7.31 -12.16 -15.75
CA ARG A 103 5.99 -12.27 -15.12
C ARG A 103 5.14 -11.04 -15.35
N ARG A 104 3.83 -11.23 -15.29
CA ARG A 104 2.87 -10.14 -15.18
C ARG A 104 2.77 -9.69 -13.72
N VAL A 105 2.79 -8.39 -13.49
CA VAL A 105 2.60 -7.78 -12.16
C VAL A 105 1.45 -6.78 -12.20
N VAL A 106 0.77 -6.64 -11.07
CA VAL A 106 -0.20 -5.57 -10.83
C VAL A 106 0.53 -4.39 -10.19
N THR A 107 0.29 -3.18 -10.67
CA THR A 107 0.77 -1.93 -10.05
C THR A 107 -0.40 -1.01 -9.74
N PHE A 108 -0.40 -0.39 -8.56
CA PHE A 108 -1.36 0.65 -8.20
C PHE A 108 -0.74 2.04 -8.40
N HIS A 109 -1.47 2.92 -9.07
CA HIS A 109 -1.13 4.32 -9.22
C HIS A 109 -2.20 5.18 -8.53
N ALA A 110 -1.82 5.80 -7.41
CA ALA A 110 -2.70 6.71 -6.69
C ALA A 110 -3.08 7.92 -7.57
N SER A 111 -4.36 8.30 -7.52
CA SER A 111 -4.85 9.52 -8.17
C SER A 111 -4.27 10.77 -7.50
N GLN A 112 -4.29 11.91 -8.20
CA GLN A 112 -3.84 13.17 -7.61
C GLN A 112 -4.69 13.57 -6.39
N LYS A 113 -6.00 13.26 -6.43
CA LYS A 113 -6.90 13.51 -5.30
C LYS A 113 -6.46 12.74 -4.05
N LEU A 114 -6.19 11.44 -4.20
CA LEU A 114 -5.73 10.61 -3.08
C LEU A 114 -4.37 11.09 -2.55
N LYS A 115 -3.43 11.44 -3.44
CA LYS A 115 -2.11 11.94 -3.03
C LYS A 115 -2.22 13.23 -2.22
N ALA A 116 -2.98 14.21 -2.72
CA ALA A 116 -3.17 15.48 -2.02
C ALA A 116 -3.77 15.27 -0.62
N MET A 117 -4.81 14.42 -0.49
CA MET A 117 -5.41 14.11 0.80
C MET A 117 -4.42 13.47 1.79
N VAL A 118 -3.52 12.60 1.32
CA VAL A 118 -2.51 11.95 2.16
C VAL A 118 -1.39 12.92 2.54
N GLU A 119 -0.97 13.79 1.63
CA GLU A 119 0.03 14.83 1.88
C GLU A 119 -0.48 15.85 2.92
N GLU A 120 -1.73 16.30 2.80
CA GLU A 120 -2.38 17.20 3.75
C GLU A 120 -2.52 16.59 5.15
N ALA A 121 -2.73 15.27 5.25
CA ALA A 121 -2.85 14.55 6.52
C ALA A 121 -1.50 14.15 7.14
N GLY A 122 -0.38 14.39 6.46
CA GLY A 122 0.95 14.01 6.92
C GLY A 122 1.36 14.71 8.23
N PRO A 123 2.33 14.14 8.98
CA PRO A 123 2.73 14.57 10.33
C PRO A 123 3.33 16.00 10.43
N GLY A 124 3.32 16.78 9.35
CA GLY A 124 3.77 18.17 9.31
C GLY A 124 2.66 19.22 9.16
N ASN A 125 1.38 18.84 9.03
CA ASN A 125 0.31 19.78 8.69
C ASN A 125 -0.90 19.75 9.64
N SER A 126 -0.85 19.00 10.73
CA SER A 126 -1.91 18.93 11.76
C SER A 126 -1.95 20.18 12.66
N GLY A 127 -1.69 21.39 12.14
CA GLY A 127 -1.44 22.60 12.93
C GLY A 127 -2.11 23.91 12.48
N SER A 128 -2.82 24.00 11.35
CA SER A 128 -3.43 25.30 10.96
C SER A 128 -4.72 25.18 10.14
N GLY A 129 -5.68 24.40 10.64
CA GLY A 129 -6.98 24.21 9.97
C GLY A 129 -8.19 24.16 10.89
N SER A 130 -8.07 24.62 12.14
CA SER A 130 -9.24 24.80 13.01
C SER A 130 -9.52 26.29 13.12
N MET A 131 -10.35 26.82 12.22
CA MET A 131 -11.33 27.91 12.44
C MET A 131 -11.79 28.45 11.08
N ALA A 132 -12.87 27.90 10.53
CA ALA A 132 -13.84 28.64 9.70
C ALA A 132 -14.91 27.68 9.18
N ARG A 133 -15.95 27.43 9.99
CA ARG A 133 -17.32 27.18 9.51
C ARG A 133 -18.28 27.22 10.70
N ALA A 134 -18.82 28.40 10.95
CA ALA A 134 -20.14 28.57 11.53
C ALA A 134 -20.79 29.76 10.80
N ALA A 135 -22.02 29.54 10.35
CA ALA A 135 -22.90 30.52 9.75
C ALA A 135 -23.37 31.55 10.79
#